data_AF-J0K989-F1
#
_entry.id   AF-J0K989-F1
#
_cell.length_a   1.000
_cell.length_b   1.000
_cell.length_c   1.000
_cell.angle_alpha   90.00
_cell.angle_beta   90.00
_cell.angle_gamma   90.00
#
_symmetry.space_group_name_H-M   'P 1'
#
loop_
_entity.id
_entity.type
_entity.pdbx_description
1 polymer ?
#
loop_
_entity_poly.entity_id
_entity_poly.type
_entity_poly.pdbx_seq_one_letter_code
_entity_poly.pdbx_strand_id
1 'polypeptide(L)'
;MSRDATPPQAAEIADVLNQNAEAAEQIKATASELNVVHAVLSTQIPPDSLEGDLQAAVERTDELEQQLNETAEALEKSNDLLREIDAKQSAAAKTQK
;
A
#
# COMPACT_ATOMS: atom_id res chain seq x y z
N MET A 1 -10.62 19.13 -35.03
CA MET A 1 -10.07 18.11 -34.10
C MET A 1 -9.36 18.86 -32.99
N SER A 2 -10.10 19.22 -31.93
CA SER A 2 -9.55 19.97 -30.80
C SER A 2 -8.86 18.98 -29.88
N ARG A 3 -7.55 19.17 -29.68
CA ARG A 3 -6.73 18.34 -28.79
C ARG A 3 -7.26 18.46 -27.37
N ASP A 4 -7.78 17.36 -26.84
CA ASP A 4 -7.88 17.08 -25.40
C ASP A 4 -6.47 17.18 -24.81
N ALA A 5 -6.10 18.37 -24.37
CA ALA A 5 -4.94 18.57 -23.52
C ALA A 5 -5.45 18.42 -22.08
N THR A 6 -5.39 17.19 -21.56
CA THR A 6 -5.49 16.96 -20.11
C THR A 6 -4.55 17.94 -19.42
N PRO A 7 -5.02 18.76 -18.46
CA PRO A 7 -4.16 19.73 -17.80
C PRO A 7 -2.98 18.98 -17.16
N PRO A 8 -1.75 19.51 -17.21
CA PRO A 8 -0.54 18.82 -16.75
C PRO A 8 -0.67 18.28 -15.31
N GLN A 9 -1.45 18.97 -14.48
CA GLN A 9 -1.79 18.56 -13.11
C GLN A 9 -2.60 17.25 -13.02
N ALA A 10 -3.51 16.98 -13.96
CA ALA A 10 -4.29 15.74 -13.95
C ALA A 10 -3.47 14.54 -14.46
N ALA A 11 -2.48 14.77 -15.34
CA ALA A 11 -1.51 13.73 -15.71
C ALA A 11 -0.58 13.39 -14.53
N GLU A 12 -0.10 14.41 -13.80
CA GLU A 12 0.72 14.21 -12.59
C GLU A 12 -0.04 13.49 -11.47
N ILE A 13 -1.32 13.81 -11.24
CA ILE A 13 -2.15 13.11 -10.25
C ILE A 13 -2.40 11.65 -10.67
N ALA A 14 -2.65 11.38 -11.95
CA ALA A 14 -2.82 10.01 -12.44
C ALA A 14 -1.56 9.16 -12.25
N ASP A 15 -0.38 9.74 -12.50
CA ASP A 15 0.89 9.07 -12.27
C ASP A 15 1.13 8.75 -10.78
N VAL A 16 0.85 9.71 -9.88
CA VAL A 16 0.96 9.49 -8.42
C VAL A 16 -0.02 8.43 -7.93
N LEU A 17 -1.26 8.44 -8.44
CA LEU A 17 -2.26 7.42 -8.11
C LEU A 17 -1.78 6.02 -8.50
N ASN A 18 -1.18 5.89 -9.69
CA ASN A 18 -0.67 4.62 -10.18
C ASN A 18 0.54 4.15 -9.36
N GLN A 19 1.49 5.03 -9.06
CA GLN A 19 2.66 4.72 -8.24
C GLN A 19 2.29 4.27 -6.82
N ASN A 20 1.33 4.96 -6.19
CA ASN A 20 0.85 4.57 -4.87
C ASN A 20 0.08 3.25 -4.89
N ALA A 21 -0.66 2.96 -5.97
CA ALA A 21 -1.37 1.69 -6.11
C ALA A 21 -0.38 0.53 -6.25
N GLU A 22 0.64 0.70 -7.09
CA GLU A 22 1.72 -0.28 -7.25
C GLU A 22 2.49 -0.49 -5.93
N ALA A 23 2.81 0.58 -5.21
CA ALA A 23 3.47 0.50 -3.91
C ALA A 23 2.61 -0.25 -2.87
N ALA A 24 1.30 0.04 -2.82
CA ALA A 24 0.38 -0.67 -1.91
C ALA A 24 0.30 -2.17 -2.24
N GLU A 25 0.27 -2.53 -3.52
CA GLU A 25 0.24 -3.93 -3.97
C GLU A 25 1.54 -4.66 -3.63
N GLN A 26 2.69 -4.04 -3.86
CA GLN A 26 4.00 -4.60 -3.48
C GLN A 26 4.13 -4.80 -1.97
N ILE A 27 3.63 -3.86 -1.17
CA ILE A 27 3.62 -3.97 0.29
C ILE A 27 2.71 -5.12 0.75
N LYS A 28 1.52 -5.26 0.17
CA LYS A 28 0.61 -6.40 0.46
C LYS A 28 1.21 -7.75 0.07
N ALA A 29 1.90 -7.82 -1.07
CA ALA A 29 2.60 -9.03 -1.50
C ALA A 29 3.71 -9.40 -0.50
N THR A 30 4.51 -8.41 -0.08
CA THR A 30 5.58 -8.60 0.90
C THR A 30 5.03 -9.05 2.26
N ALA A 31 3.92 -8.44 2.73
CA ALA A 31 3.24 -8.84 3.96
C ALA A 31 2.73 -10.29 3.87
N SER A 32 2.20 -10.69 2.72
CA SER A 32 1.73 -12.07 2.49
C SER A 32 2.89 -13.08 2.51
N GLU A 33 4.04 -12.72 1.95
CA GLU A 33 5.25 -13.56 2.02
C GLU A 33 5.77 -13.67 3.47
N LEU A 34 5.77 -12.57 4.22
CA LEU A 34 6.11 -12.59 5.66
C LEU A 34 5.17 -13.51 6.45
N ASN A 35 3.87 -13.50 6.17
CA ASN A 35 2.89 -14.37 6.84
C ASN A 35 3.21 -15.85 6.60
N VAL A 36 3.57 -16.23 5.36
CA VAL A 36 3.99 -17.60 5.05
C VAL A 36 5.25 -17.99 5.84
N VAL A 37 6.23 -17.09 5.93
CA VAL A 37 7.45 -17.32 6.71
C VAL A 37 7.12 -17.45 8.19
N HIS A 38 6.29 -16.57 8.75
CA HIS A 38 5.83 -16.64 10.13
C HIS A 38 5.09 -17.96 10.41
N ALA A 39 4.17 -18.36 9.54
CA ALA A 39 3.45 -19.61 9.67
C ALA A 39 4.37 -20.84 9.66
N VAL A 40 5.40 -20.86 8.80
CA VAL A 40 6.39 -21.94 8.76
C VAL A 40 7.22 -21.97 10.05
N LEU A 41 7.72 -20.81 10.50
CA LEU A 41 8.49 -20.71 11.74
C LEU A 41 7.67 -21.14 12.97
N SER A 42 6.40 -20.75 13.03
CA SER A 42 5.51 -21.04 14.16
C SER A 42 4.96 -22.48 14.17
N THR A 43 4.93 -23.17 13.02
CA THR A 43 4.37 -24.54 12.93
C THR A 43 5.42 -25.64 12.84
N GLN A 44 6.60 -25.38 12.26
CA GLN A 44 7.61 -26.41 12.04
C GLN A 44 8.72 -26.43 13.10
N ILE A 45 8.80 -25.40 13.95
CA ILE A 45 9.81 -25.34 15.00
C ILE A 45 9.17 -25.78 16.32
N PRO A 46 9.69 -26.85 16.96
CA PRO A 46 9.21 -27.27 18.26
C PRO A 46 9.31 -26.10 19.25
N PRO A 47 8.30 -25.86 20.11
CA PRO A 47 8.33 -24.79 21.10
C PRO A 47 9.52 -24.94 22.07
N ASP A 48 10.01 -26.15 22.31
CA ASP A 48 11.21 -26.42 23.11
C ASP A 48 12.52 -26.03 22.41
N SER A 49 12.47 -25.68 21.11
CA SER A 49 13.59 -25.18 20.29
C SER A 49 13.48 -23.68 19.97
N LEU A 50 12.38 -23.04 20.38
CA LEU A 50 12.18 -21.59 20.34
C LEU A 50 12.86 -20.97 21.56
N GLU A 51 14.18 -20.86 21.53
CA GLU A 51 14.95 -20.12 22.54
C GLU A 51 15.57 -18.85 21.95
N GLY A 52 15.49 -17.75 22.69
CA GLY A 52 16.22 -16.50 22.42
C GLY A 52 15.81 -15.81 21.12
N ASP A 53 16.78 -15.61 20.22
CA ASP A 53 16.67 -14.78 19.01
C ASP A 53 15.58 -15.26 18.03
N LEU A 54 15.20 -16.53 18.07
CA LEU A 54 14.21 -17.09 17.17
C LEU A 54 12.78 -16.67 17.54
N GLN A 55 12.45 -16.62 18.84
CA GLN A 55 11.14 -16.13 19.28
C GLN A 55 11.01 -14.62 19.04
N ALA A 56 12.10 -13.87 19.26
CA ALA A 56 12.15 -12.45 18.89
C ALA A 56 12.00 -12.23 17.38
N ALA A 57 12.54 -13.13 16.54
CA ALA A 57 12.36 -13.06 15.09
C ALA A 57 10.90 -13.33 14.67
N VAL A 58 10.23 -14.28 15.30
CA VAL A 58 8.80 -14.58 15.07
C VAL A 58 7.94 -13.37 15.44
N GLU A 59 8.09 -12.82 16.64
CA GLU A 59 7.35 -11.63 17.09
C GLU A 59 7.61 -10.42 16.19
N ARG A 60 8.88 -10.19 15.80
CA ARG A 60 9.24 -9.10 14.89
C ARG A 60 8.67 -9.28 13.48
N THR A 61 8.48 -10.52 13.04
CA THR A 61 7.86 -10.81 11.73
C THR A 61 6.37 -10.47 11.78
N ASP A 62 5.67 -10.81 12.87
CA ASP A 62 4.28 -10.41 13.09
C ASP A 62 4.12 -8.88 13.14
N GLU A 63 4.99 -8.18 13.89
CA GLU A 63 4.96 -6.71 13.95
C GLU A 63 5.18 -6.06 12.58
N LEU A 64 6.12 -6.61 11.79
CA LEU A 64 6.39 -6.12 10.44
C LEU A 64 5.22 -6.39 9.48
N GLU A 65 4.58 -7.56 9.57
CA GLU A 65 3.38 -7.85 8.79
C GLU A 65 2.27 -6.83 9.09
N GLN A 66 2.04 -6.54 10.37
CA GLN A 66 1.03 -5.56 10.79
C GLN A 66 1.35 -4.16 10.26
N GLN A 67 2.60 -3.71 10.39
CA GLN A 67 3.03 -2.40 9.87
C GLN A 67 2.91 -2.29 8.35
N LEU A 68 3.25 -3.36 7.62
CA LEU A 68 3.12 -3.40 6.17
C LEU A 68 1.64 -3.29 5.76
N ASN A 69 0.74 -4.05 6.41
CA ASN A 69 -0.69 -3.96 6.15
C ASN A 69 -1.25 -2.55 6.44
N GLU A 70 -0.90 -1.96 7.58
CA GLU A 70 -1.30 -0.59 7.92
C GLU A 70 -0.78 0.43 6.90
N THR A 71 0.45 0.26 6.42
CA THR A 71 1.04 1.13 5.40
C THR A 71 0.31 0.99 4.05
N ALA A 72 -0.02 -0.23 3.64
CA ALA A 72 -0.80 -0.45 2.43
C ALA A 72 -2.19 0.18 2.51
N GLU A 73 -2.88 0.06 3.65
CA GLU A 73 -4.16 0.73 3.86
C GLU A 73 -4.05 2.25 3.84
N ALA A 74 -2.98 2.81 4.42
CA ALA A 74 -2.74 4.24 4.40
C ALA A 74 -2.52 4.76 2.97
N LEU A 75 -1.81 3.99 2.14
CA LEU A 75 -1.62 4.30 0.71
C LEU A 75 -2.93 4.22 -0.09
N GLU A 76 -3.78 3.22 0.18
CA GLU A 76 -5.10 3.13 -0.43
C GLU A 76 -5.99 4.33 -0.06
N LYS A 77 -6.04 4.70 1.22
CA LYS A 77 -6.75 5.90 1.69
C LYS A 77 -6.21 7.18 1.06
N SER A 78 -4.89 7.30 0.93
CA SER A 78 -4.24 8.42 0.25
C SER A 78 -4.65 8.52 -1.22
N ASN A 79 -4.72 7.38 -1.91
CA ASN A 79 -5.20 7.32 -3.29
C ASN A 79 -6.67 7.71 -3.42
N ASP A 80 -7.53 7.30 -2.50
CA ASP A 80 -8.93 7.70 -2.52
C ASP A 80 -9.11 9.20 -2.32
N LEU A 81 -8.35 9.81 -1.39
CA LEU A 81 -8.32 11.25 -1.20
C LEU A 81 -7.82 12.00 -2.45
N LEU A 82 -6.77 11.50 -3.10
CA LEU A 82 -6.27 12.08 -4.35
C LEU A 82 -7.30 12.01 -5.48
N ARG A 83 -8.03 10.90 -5.62
CA ARG A 83 -9.14 10.77 -6.58
C ARG A 83 -10.27 11.76 -6.29
N GLU A 84 -10.61 11.98 -5.03
CA GLU A 84 -11.61 12.98 -4.65
C GLU A 84 -11.17 14.41 -5.01
N ILE A 85 -9.89 14.73 -4.78
CA ILE A 85 -9.33 16.04 -5.11
C ILE A 85 -9.36 16.27 -6.63
N ASP A 86 -8.94 15.27 -7.42
CA ASP A 86 -8.99 15.33 -8.89
C ASP A 86 -10.43 15.50 -9.41
N ALA A 87 -11.38 14.77 -8.84
CA ALA A 87 -12.80 14.89 -9.20
C ALA A 87 -13.36 16.29 -8.88
N LYS A 88 -13.02 16.85 -7.71
CA LYS A 88 -13.43 18.20 -7.29
C LYS A 88 -12.81 19.28 -8.19
N GLN A 89 -11.54 19.14 -8.56
CA GLN A 89 -10.87 20.07 -9.48
C GLN A 89 -11.46 20.01 -10.89
N SER A 90 -11.76 18.81 -11.38
CA SER A 90 -12.42 18.58 -12.68
C SER A 90 -13.84 19.16 -12.73
N ALA A 91 -14.59 19.11 -11.62
CA ALA A 91 -15.92 19.70 -11.53
C ALA A 91 -15.89 21.24 -11.46
N ALA A 92 -14.94 21.81 -10.71
CA ALA A 92 -14.74 23.25 -10.62
C ALA A 92 -14.37 23.87 -11.98
N ALA A 93 -13.51 23.20 -12.76
CA ALA A 93 -13.11 23.64 -14.10
C ALA A 93 -14.29 23.65 -15.11
N LYS A 94 -15.29 22.79 -14.94
CA LYS A 94 -16.49 22.75 -15.80
C LYS A 94 -17.52 23.83 -15.48
N THR A 95 -17.49 24.42 -14.30
CA THR A 95 -18.48 25.41 -13.84
C THR A 95 -18.11 26.85 -14.23
N GLN A 96 -16.86 27.09 -14.65
CA GLN A 96 -16.34 28.39 -15.08
C GLN A 96 -16.36 28.61 -16.61
N LYS A 97 -16.99 27.72 -17.38
CA LYS A 97 -17.05 27.79 -18.84
C LYS A 97 -18.50 27.86 -19.33
#